data_AF-A0A2R6R4P8-F1
#
_entry.id   AF-A0A2R6R4P8-F1
#
_cell.length_a   1.000
_cell.length_b   1.000
_cell.length_c   1.000
_cell.angle_alpha   90.00
_cell.angle_beta   90.00
_cell.angle_gamma   90.00
#
_symmetry.space_group_name_H-M   'P 1'
#
loop_
_entity.id
_entity.type
_entity.pdbx_description
1 polymer ?
#
loop_
_entity_poly.entity_id
_entity_poly.type
_entity_poly.pdbx_seq_one_letter_code
_entity_poly.pdbx_strand_id
1 'polypeptide(L)' 'MKCLTAPSALDGDCGFLAANLYAKSAFAEDALVNVSIEKQADGKLSGYIRIRSKTQGIALSLGDKITLKQKGGS' A
#
# COMPACT_ATOMS: atom_id res chain seq x y z
N MET A 1 -5.84 -3.71 6.31
CA MET A 1 -4.71 -4.45 5.69
C MET A 1 -3.67 -4.68 6.77
N LYS A 2 -2.98 -5.83 6.78
CA LYS A 2 -1.94 -6.16 7.76
C LYS A 2 -0.57 -5.85 7.15
N CYS A 3 0.27 -5.06 7.82
CA CYS A 3 1.67 -4.91 7.43
C CYS A 3 2.44 -6.19 7.80
N LEU A 4 3.20 -6.72 6.85
CA LEU A 4 4.05 -7.89 7.00
C LEU A 4 5.54 -7.52 7.15
N THR A 5 5.91 -6.28 6.83
CA THR A 5 7.27 -5.79 7.11
C THR A 5 7.42 -5.56 8.61
N ALA A 6 8.52 -6.08 9.19
CA ALA A 6 8.80 -5.95 10.61
C ALA A 6 8.97 -4.46 11.00
N PRO A 7 8.48 -4.02 12.18
CA PRO A 7 8.63 -2.63 12.62
C PRO A 7 10.08 -2.15 12.63
N SER A 8 11.03 -3.00 13.04
CA SER A 8 12.46 -2.68 13.04
C SER A 8 13.04 -2.42 11.65
N ALA A 9 12.41 -2.95 10.58
CA ALA A 9 12.80 -2.69 9.19
C ALA A 9 12.15 -1.43 8.61
N LEU A 10 11.19 -0.85 9.33
CA LEU A 10 10.56 0.44 9.01
C LEU A 10 11.08 1.57 9.92
N ASP A 11 11.95 1.23 10.87
CA ASP A 11 12.52 2.14 11.85
C ASP A 11 13.74 2.88 11.27
N GLY A 12 14.08 4.02 11.90
CA GLY A 12 15.11 4.93 11.45
C GLY A 12 14.58 6.12 10.66
N ASP A 13 15.39 7.17 10.60
CA ASP A 13 15.03 8.43 9.94
C ASP A 13 15.60 8.44 8.52
N CYS A 14 14.84 7.90 7.59
CA CYS A 14 15.16 7.97 6.17
C CYS A 14 13.93 8.45 5.40
N GLY A 15 14.15 9.25 4.35
CA GLY A 15 13.07 9.79 3.53
C GLY A 15 12.35 8.76 2.67
N PHE A 16 12.57 7.46 2.88
CA PHE A 16 12.05 6.36 2.05
C PHE A 16 11.36 5.30 2.91
N LEU A 17 10.35 4.64 2.36
CA LEU A 17 9.64 3.55 3.01
C LEU A 17 9.36 2.44 2.00
N ALA A 18 9.76 1.22 2.33
CA ALA A 18 9.37 0.02 1.61
C ALA A 18 8.62 -0.94 2.55
N ALA A 19 7.36 -1.23 2.24
CA ALA A 19 6.52 -2.08 3.07
C ALA A 19 5.74 -3.11 2.25
N ASN A 20 5.60 -4.31 2.82
CA ASN A 20 4.77 -5.37 2.28
C ASN A 20 3.53 -5.48 3.16
N LEU A 21 2.35 -5.53 2.55
CA LEU A 21 1.08 -5.68 3.24
C LEU A 21 0.28 -6.82 2.63
N TYR A 22 -0.61 -7.36 3.44
CA TYR A 22 -1.56 -8.40 3.06
C TYR A 22 -2.99 -7.95 3.38
N ALA A 23 -3.90 -8.30 2.49
CA ALA A 23 -5.33 -8.14 2.68
C ALA A 23 -6.05 -9.41 2.24
N LYS A 24 -7.18 -9.70 2.89
CA LYS A 24 -8.10 -10.75 2.47
C LYS A 24 -9.47 -10.14 2.24
N SER A 25 -10.08 -10.44 1.10
CA SER A 25 -11.43 -9.99 0.78
C SER A 25 -12.48 -10.79 1.56
N ALA A 26 -13.73 -10.31 1.57
CA ALA A 26 -14.86 -11.04 2.15
C ALA A 26 -15.13 -12.40 1.46
N PHE A 27 -14.71 -12.54 0.20
CA PHE A 27 -14.81 -13.77 -0.58
C PHE A 27 -13.55 -14.65 -0.46
N ALA A 28 -12.79 -14.46 0.62
CA ALA A 28 -11.58 -15.20 0.93
C ALA A 28 -10.46 -15.10 -0.13
N GLU A 29 -10.47 -14.06 -0.96
CA GLU A 29 -9.39 -13.82 -1.92
C GLU A 29 -8.24 -13.05 -1.28
N ASP A 30 -7.03 -13.52 -1.52
CA ASP A 30 -5.81 -12.93 -1.01
C ASP A 30 -5.31 -11.82 -1.94
N ALA A 31 -4.85 -10.71 -1.34
CA ALA A 31 -4.16 -9.64 -2.03
C ALA A 31 -2.87 -9.27 -1.30
N LEU A 32 -1.78 -9.20 -2.05
CA LEU A 32 -0.48 -8.72 -1.59
C LEU A 32 -0.24 -7.31 -2.13
N VAL A 33 0.23 -6.43 -1.27
CA VAL A 33 0.49 -5.03 -1.61
C VAL A 33 1.94 -4.71 -1.27
N ASN A 34 2.69 -4.21 -2.25
CA ASN A 34 4.00 -3.62 -2.01
C ASN A 34 3.87 -2.10 -2.08
N VAL A 35 4.40 -1.41 -1.09
CA VAL A 35 4.47 0.05 -1.01
C VAL A 35 5.93 0.44 -1.10
N SER A 36 6.27 1.36 -1.98
CA SER A 36 7.61 1.94 -2.12
C SER A 36 7.45 3.42 -2.34
N ILE A 37 7.66 4.21 -1.29
CA ILE A 37 7.38 5.65 -1.27
C ILE A 37 8.56 6.44 -0.72
N GLU A 38 8.63 7.71 -1.09
CA GLU A 38 9.58 8.68 -0.58
C GLU A 38 8.85 9.94 -0.08
N LYS A 39 9.42 10.60 0.91
CA LYS A 39 8.99 11.92 1.38
C LYS A 39 9.84 12.98 0.68
N GLN A 40 9.19 13.82 -0.09
CA GLN A 40 9.83 14.93 -0.80
C GLN A 40 10.13 16.11 0.12
N ALA A 41 10.96 17.04 -0.35
CA ALA A 41 11.34 18.25 0.38
C ALA A 41 10.14 19.16 0.72
N ASP A 42 9.07 19.12 -0.09
CA ASP A 42 7.82 19.86 0.15
C ASP A 42 6.87 19.16 1.15
N GLY A 43 7.31 18.04 1.74
CA GLY A 43 6.55 17.24 2.68
C GLY A 43 5.54 16.28 2.05
N LYS A 44 5.38 16.26 0.72
CA LYS A 44 4.50 15.31 0.02
C LYS A 44 5.14 13.92 -0.09
N LEU A 45 4.30 12.92 -0.29
CA LEU A 45 4.71 11.55 -0.56
C LEU A 45 4.60 11.23 -2.05
N SER A 46 5.66 10.70 -2.65
CA SER A 46 5.67 10.11 -4.00
C SER A 46 6.03 8.63 -3.95
N GLY A 47 5.68 7.89 -4.99
CA GLY A 47 6.11 6.51 -5.17
C GLY A 47 5.03 5.62 -5.75
N TYR A 48 5.14 4.33 -5.44
CA TYR A 48 4.34 3.28 -6.07
C TYR A 48 3.69 2.38 -5.04
N ILE A 49 2.47 1.98 -5.37
CA ILE A 49 1.75 0.89 -4.71
C ILE A 49 1.47 -0.16 -5.76
N ARG A 50 1.96 -1.38 -5.54
CA ARG A 50 1.73 -2.53 -6.42
C ARG A 50 0.81 -3.51 -5.72
N ILE A 51 -0.32 -3.82 -6.35
CA ILE A 51 -1.29 -4.79 -5.85
C ILE A 51 -1.19 -6.07 -6.70
N ARG A 52 -1.07 -7.21 -6.04
CA ARG A 52 -1.17 -8.53 -6.65
C ARG A 52 -2.35 -9.28 -6.03
N SER A 53 -3.23 -9.80 -6.86
CA SER A 53 -4.34 -10.66 -6.45
C SER A 53 -4.52 -11.77 -7.49
N LYS A 54 -5.20 -12.85 -7.11
CA LYS A 54 -5.55 -13.93 -8.02
C LYS A 54 -6.51 -13.47 -9.12
N THR A 55 -7.43 -12.55 -8.79
CA THR A 55 -8.40 -12.01 -9.73
C THR A 55 -8.16 -10.53 -10.00
N GLN A 56 -8.43 -10.11 -11.25
CA GLN A 56 -8.32 -8.71 -11.65
C GLN A 56 -9.31 -7.82 -10.86
N GLY A 57 -10.53 -8.32 -10.61
CA GLY A 57 -11.58 -7.55 -9.94
C GLY A 57 -11.17 -7.07 -8.54
N ILE A 58 -10.52 -7.92 -7.76
CA ILE A 58 -10.01 -7.54 -6.43
C ILE A 58 -8.87 -6.53 -6.53
N ALA A 59 -7.93 -6.72 -7.46
CA ALA A 59 -6.82 -5.79 -7.65
C ALA A 59 -7.32 -4.39 -8.03
N LEU A 60 -8.28 -4.31 -8.96
CA LEU A 60 -8.92 -3.05 -9.37
C LEU A 60 -9.68 -2.41 -8.21
N SER A 61 -10.57 -3.15 -7.55
CA SER A 61 -11.38 -2.62 -6.44
C SER A 61 -10.52 -2.09 -5.29
N LEU A 62 -9.41 -2.78 -4.96
CA LEU A 62 -8.48 -2.30 -3.94
C LEU A 62 -7.72 -1.05 -4.40
N GLY A 63 -7.31 -1.00 -5.67
CA GLY A 63 -6.67 0.17 -6.28
C GLY A 63 -7.58 1.41 -6.28
N ASP A 64 -8.87 1.24 -6.57
CA ASP A 64 -9.86 2.31 -6.54
C ASP A 64 -10.04 2.87 -5.13
N LYS A 65 -10.13 1.99 -4.12
CA LYS A 65 -10.22 2.40 -2.70
C LYS A 65 -9.00 3.20 -2.25
N ILE A 66 -7.81 2.79 -2.66
CA ILE A 66 -6.57 3.51 -2.34
C ILE A 66 -6.56 4.87 -3.03
N THR A 67 -6.90 4.91 -4.32
CA THR A 67 -6.98 6.17 -5.09
C THR A 67 -7.99 7.14 -4.48
N LEU A 68 -9.15 6.66 -4.04
CA LEU A 68 -10.16 7.49 -3.37
C LEU A 68 -9.61 8.14 -2.10
N LYS A 69 -8.88 7.37 -1.28
CA LYS A 69 -8.25 7.89 -0.05
C LYS A 69 -7.09 8.85 -0.35
N GLN A 70 -6.32 8.62 -1.41
CA GLN A 70 -5.28 9.55 -1.84
C GLN A 70 -5.83 10.90 -2.32
N LYS A 71 -7.03 10.91 -2.92
CA LYS A 71 -7.69 12.15 -3.39
C LYS A 71 -8.36 12.94 -2.26
N GLY A 72 -8.28 12.50 -1.00
CA GLY A 72 -8.96 13.15 0.13
C GLY A 72 -10.46 12.88 0.19
N GLY A 73 -10.95 11.82 -0.47
CA GLY A 73 -12.35 11.39 -0.36
C GLY A 73 -12.65 10.92 1.06
N SER A 74 -13.50 11.69 1.76
CA SER A 74 -14.03 11.38 3.09
C SER A 74 -14.64 9.97 3.11
#